data_AF-A0A4V1SVQ2-F1
#
_entry.id   AF-A0A4V1SVQ2-F1
#
_cell.length_a   1.000
_cell.length_b   1.000
_cell.length_c   1.000
_cell.angle_alpha   90.00
_cell.angle_beta   90.00
_cell.angle_gamma   90.00
#
_symmetry.space_group_name_H-M   'P 1'
#
loop_
_entity.id
_entity.type
_entity.pdbx_description
1 polymer ?
#
loop_
_entity_poly.entity_id
_entity_poly.type
_entity_poly.pdbx_seq_one_letter_code
_entity_poly.pdbx_strand_id
1 'polypeptide(L)'
;GNTGLSIYLLAILLVVAAFTGNTVNYMLGSYLGPKVFKENNKILKLDYYLQTKAFFDKHGGKAVIFSRFLPIFRTVAPFVAGVGRMPFGRYSWYNLIGGLAWVVSFLFLGYFFGNIPIIKKNFTLVVFAIIIFSVVPPVWAAIKSRKTKKPIDEIKM
;
A
#
# COMPACT_ATOMS: atom_id res chain seq x y z
N GLY A 1 23.22 0.04 -16.31
CA GLY A 1 24.24 -0.80 -15.66
C GLY A 1 24.29 -2.13 -16.38
N ASN A 2 25.47 -2.75 -16.47
CA ASN A 2 25.76 -3.95 -17.29
C ASN A 2 25.10 -5.26 -16.80
N THR A 3 23.81 -5.22 -16.42
CA THR A 3 22.98 -6.39 -16.10
C THR A 3 22.04 -6.78 -17.25
N GLY A 4 22.16 -6.12 -18.41
CA GLY A 4 21.27 -6.31 -19.58
C GLY A 4 19.91 -5.59 -19.45
N LEU A 5 19.58 -5.04 -18.29
CA LEU A 5 18.32 -4.34 -18.06
C LEU A 5 18.51 -2.82 -18.15
N SER A 6 17.91 -2.20 -19.17
CA SER A 6 17.88 -0.74 -19.30
C SER A 6 17.13 -0.15 -18.11
N ILE A 7 17.75 0.78 -17.39
CA ILE A 7 17.14 1.45 -16.22
C ILE A 7 15.86 2.20 -16.61
N TYR A 8 15.83 2.73 -17.84
CA TYR A 8 14.65 3.37 -18.41
C TYR A 8 13.53 2.36 -18.65
N LEU A 9 13.86 1.19 -19.19
CA LEU A 9 12.90 0.10 -19.39
C LEU A 9 12.33 -0.38 -18.04
N LEU A 10 13.18 -0.56 -17.03
CA LEU A 10 12.77 -0.94 -15.68
C LEU A 10 11.83 0.12 -15.06
N ALA A 11 12.18 1.41 -15.17
CA ALA A 11 11.36 2.49 -14.64
C ALA A 11 9.97 2.52 -15.30
N ILE A 12 9.91 2.40 -16.62
CA ILE A 12 8.64 2.34 -17.38
C ILE A 12 7.82 1.12 -16.93
N LEU A 13 8.43 -0.06 -16.86
CA LEU A 13 7.75 -1.28 -16.42
C LEU A 13 7.18 -1.14 -15.00
N LEU A 14 7.94 -0.58 -14.07
CA LEU A 14 7.48 -0.38 -12.69
C LEU A 14 6.32 0.61 -12.60
N VAL A 15 6.36 1.70 -13.37
CA VAL A 15 5.26 2.68 -13.41
C VAL A 15 4.01 2.05 -14.02
N VAL A 16 4.13 1.34 -15.14
CA VAL A 16 3.01 0.63 -15.78
C VAL A 16 2.44 -0.42 -14.84
N ALA A 17 3.27 -1.27 -14.24
CA ALA A 17 2.82 -2.30 -13.30
C ALA A 17 2.10 -1.69 -12.09
N ALA A 18 2.64 -0.61 -11.50
CA ALA A 18 2.01 0.07 -10.38
C ALA A 18 0.68 0.73 -10.76
N PHE A 19 0.60 1.32 -11.95
CA PHE A 19 -0.64 1.92 -12.44
C PHE A 19 -1.70 0.86 -12.70
N THR A 20 -1.37 -0.20 -13.44
CA THR A 20 -2.31 -1.24 -13.83
C THR A 20 -2.77 -2.06 -12.63
N GLY A 21 -1.88 -2.44 -11.71
CA GLY A 21 -2.25 -3.19 -10.50
C GLY A 21 -3.22 -2.42 -9.61
N ASN A 22 -2.99 -1.12 -9.43
CA ASN A 22 -3.91 -0.27 -8.68
C ASN A 22 -5.26 -0.07 -9.39
N THR A 23 -5.22 0.05 -10.72
CA THR A 23 -6.42 0.15 -11.55
C THR A 23 -7.27 -1.11 -11.43
N VAL A 24 -6.67 -2.30 -11.49
CA VAL A 24 -7.35 -3.58 -11.27
C VAL A 24 -7.99 -3.62 -9.88
N ASN A 25 -7.26 -3.21 -8.83
CA ASN A 25 -7.83 -3.15 -7.47
C ASN A 25 -9.02 -2.19 -7.36
N TYR A 26 -8.94 -1.03 -8.02
CA TYR A 26 -10.06 -0.09 -8.12
C TYR A 26 -11.26 -0.71 -8.83
N MET A 27 -11.04 -1.40 -9.95
CA MET A 27 -12.12 -2.07 -10.70
C MET A 27 -12.77 -3.16 -9.86
N LEU A 28 -11.98 -3.98 -9.16
CA LEU A 28 -12.47 -4.99 -8.23
C LEU A 28 -13.35 -4.38 -7.13
N GLY A 29 -12.92 -3.27 -6.53
CA GLY A 29 -13.72 -2.54 -5.55
C GLY A 29 -15.04 -2.03 -6.12
N SER A 30 -14.99 -1.46 -7.33
CA SER A 30 -16.19 -0.94 -8.00
C SER A 30 -17.21 -2.02 -8.38
N TYR A 31 -16.74 -3.22 -8.70
CA TYR A 31 -17.56 -4.38 -9.05
C TYR A 31 -18.15 -5.07 -7.82
N LEU A 32 -17.32 -5.34 -6.81
CA LEU A 32 -17.71 -6.07 -5.60
C LEU A 32 -18.53 -5.24 -4.61
N GLY A 33 -18.31 -3.92 -4.59
CA GLY A 33 -19.01 -2.99 -3.71
C GLY A 33 -18.66 -3.16 -2.22
N PRO A 34 -19.37 -2.45 -1.32
CA PRO A 34 -19.00 -2.40 0.10
C PRO A 34 -19.29 -3.69 0.87
N LYS A 35 -20.15 -4.57 0.35
CA LYS A 35 -20.62 -5.80 1.02
C LYS A 35 -19.51 -6.85 1.26
N VAL A 36 -18.36 -6.69 0.63
CA VAL A 36 -17.18 -7.55 0.82
C VAL A 36 -16.43 -7.27 2.12
N PHE A 37 -16.62 -6.08 2.71
CA PHE A 37 -16.06 -5.75 4.00
C PHE A 37 -16.95 -6.35 5.11
N LYS A 38 -16.33 -7.17 5.98
CA LYS A 38 -17.02 -7.82 7.11
C LYS A 38 -16.13 -7.73 8.35
N GLU A 39 -16.73 -7.60 9.53
CA GLU A 39 -16.00 -7.53 10.80
C GLU A 39 -15.16 -8.79 11.05
N ASN A 40 -15.70 -9.97 10.71
CA ASN A 40 -15.02 -11.26 10.88
C ASN A 40 -14.00 -11.59 9.76
N ASN A 41 -13.80 -10.73 8.76
CA ASN A 41 -12.85 -10.99 7.68
C ASN A 41 -11.44 -10.56 8.10
N LYS A 42 -10.44 -11.43 7.94
CA LYS A 42 -9.04 -11.13 8.31
C LYS A 42 -8.37 -10.11 7.38
N ILE A 43 -8.82 -10.04 6.12
CA ILE A 43 -8.18 -9.24 5.07
C ILE A 43 -8.98 -7.96 4.78
N LEU A 44 -10.30 -8.10 4.57
CA LEU A 44 -11.21 -6.97 4.30
C LEU A 44 -12.05 -6.63 5.52
N LYS A 45 -11.37 -6.11 6.56
CA LYS A 45 -12.03 -5.67 7.80
C LYS A 45 -12.86 -4.41 7.58
N LEU A 46 -14.00 -4.35 8.26
CA LEU A 46 -14.85 -3.16 8.27
C LEU A 46 -14.09 -1.93 8.81
N ASP A 47 -13.26 -2.10 9.82
CA ASP A 47 -12.43 -1.02 10.39
C ASP A 47 -11.51 -0.36 9.35
N TYR A 48 -10.86 -1.17 8.50
CA TYR A 48 -9.98 -0.65 7.45
C TYR A 48 -10.77 0.11 6.39
N TYR A 49 -11.97 -0.37 6.06
CA TYR A 49 -12.88 0.34 5.18
C TYR A 49 -13.30 1.69 5.78
N LEU A 50 -13.75 1.72 7.03
CA LEU A 50 -14.22 2.94 7.70
C LEU A 50 -13.09 3.98 7.85
N GLN A 51 -11.91 3.56 8.27
CA GLN A 51 -10.74 4.45 8.36
C GLN A 51 -10.35 5.02 7.01
N THR A 52 -10.31 4.16 5.98
CA THR A 52 -9.97 4.59 4.62
C THR A 52 -11.05 5.52 4.06
N LYS A 53 -12.33 5.19 4.26
CA LYS A 53 -13.44 6.05 3.86
C LYS A 53 -13.35 7.43 4.52
N ALA A 54 -13.14 7.49 5.83
CA ALA A 54 -12.96 8.76 6.54
C ALA A 54 -11.76 9.57 6.00
N PHE A 55 -10.68 8.88 5.62
CA PHE A 55 -9.53 9.51 4.99
C PHE A 55 -9.85 10.12 3.62
N PHE A 56 -10.64 9.40 2.79
CA PHE A 56 -11.14 9.89 1.51
C PHE A 56 -12.16 11.01 1.67
N ASP A 57 -13.06 10.92 2.65
CA ASP A 57 -14.05 11.96 2.95
C ASP A 57 -13.34 13.28 3.35
N LYS A 58 -12.20 13.19 4.07
CA LYS A 58 -11.41 14.36 4.49
C LYS A 58 -10.52 14.95 3.38
N HIS A 59 -9.89 14.13 2.54
CA HIS A 59 -8.87 14.60 1.57
C HIS A 59 -9.31 14.53 0.10
N GLY A 60 -10.49 13.96 -0.17
CA GLY A 60 -11.00 13.72 -1.51
C GLY A 60 -10.05 12.87 -2.35
N GLY A 61 -9.96 13.17 -3.65
CA GLY A 61 -9.10 12.40 -4.56
C GLY A 61 -7.59 12.46 -4.23
N LYS A 62 -7.12 13.48 -3.50
CA LYS A 62 -5.73 13.54 -3.04
C LYS A 62 -5.39 12.40 -2.07
N ALA A 63 -6.40 11.81 -1.41
CA ALA A 63 -6.24 10.64 -0.57
C ALA A 63 -5.54 9.48 -1.31
N VAL A 64 -5.79 9.31 -2.61
CA VAL A 64 -5.15 8.27 -3.45
C VAL A 64 -3.62 8.45 -3.52
N ILE A 65 -3.15 9.70 -3.50
CA ILE A 65 -1.72 10.01 -3.51
C ILE A 65 -1.14 9.70 -2.12
N PHE A 66 -1.73 10.30 -1.09
CA PHE A 66 -1.22 10.18 0.28
C PHE A 66 -1.26 8.74 0.81
N SER A 67 -2.26 7.94 0.41
CA SER A 67 -2.39 6.55 0.83
C SER A 67 -1.18 5.71 0.42
N ARG A 68 -0.45 6.06 -0.64
CA ARG A 68 0.74 5.32 -1.08
C ARG A 68 1.91 5.41 -0.10
N PHE A 69 1.97 6.46 0.71
CA PHE A 69 3.01 6.67 1.72
C PHE A 69 2.67 6.05 3.08
N LEU A 70 1.41 5.66 3.29
CA LEU A 70 0.93 5.08 4.54
C LEU A 70 0.62 3.57 4.35
N PRO A 71 1.38 2.66 4.98
CA PRO A 71 1.29 1.21 4.71
C PRO A 71 -0.10 0.59 4.82
N ILE A 72 -0.92 1.03 5.79
CA ILE A 72 -2.28 0.51 5.98
C ILE A 72 -3.20 0.98 4.86
N PHE A 73 -3.15 2.27 4.52
CA PHE A 73 -4.01 2.83 3.49
C PHE A 73 -3.61 2.38 2.09
N ARG A 74 -2.32 2.11 1.83
CA ARG A 74 -1.84 1.79 0.47
C ARG A 74 -2.51 0.56 -0.14
N THR A 75 -2.87 -0.42 0.69
CA THR A 75 -3.41 -1.71 0.22
C THR A 75 -4.92 -1.67 0.03
N VAL A 76 -5.64 -0.89 0.85
CA VAL A 76 -7.10 -0.80 0.81
C VAL A 76 -7.61 0.41 0.02
N ALA A 77 -6.86 1.51 -0.07
CA ALA A 77 -7.30 2.75 -0.73
C ALA A 77 -7.75 2.59 -2.19
N PRO A 78 -7.04 1.87 -3.08
CA PRO A 78 -7.52 1.64 -4.45
C PRO A 78 -8.90 0.97 -4.47
N PHE A 79 -9.05 -0.05 -3.63
CA PHE A 79 -10.28 -0.82 -3.52
C PHE A 79 -11.43 0.03 -2.96
N VAL A 80 -11.18 0.78 -1.89
CA VAL A 80 -12.16 1.67 -1.26
C VAL A 80 -12.57 2.81 -2.19
N ALA A 81 -11.64 3.36 -2.98
CA ALA A 81 -11.97 4.34 -4.01
C ALA A 81 -12.93 3.77 -5.07
N GLY A 82 -12.74 2.50 -5.45
CA GLY A 82 -13.65 1.76 -6.33
C GLY A 82 -15.01 1.53 -5.71
N VAL A 83 -15.05 1.03 -4.46
CA VAL A 83 -16.29 0.83 -3.69
C VAL A 83 -17.07 2.13 -3.54
N GLY A 84 -16.36 3.24 -3.29
CA GLY A 84 -16.92 4.59 -3.20
C GLY A 84 -17.33 5.19 -4.55
N ARG A 85 -17.26 4.43 -5.66
CA ARG A 85 -17.66 4.86 -7.02
C ARG A 85 -16.99 6.16 -7.47
N MET A 86 -15.73 6.40 -7.07
CA MET A 86 -14.98 7.57 -7.50
C MET A 86 -14.83 7.54 -9.04
N PRO A 87 -15.10 8.62 -9.79
CA PRO A 87 -15.03 8.58 -11.25
C PRO A 87 -13.66 8.08 -11.76
N PHE A 88 -13.68 7.11 -12.68
CA PHE A 88 -12.46 6.43 -13.16
C PHE A 88 -11.38 7.40 -13.65
N GLY A 89 -11.75 8.40 -14.45
CA GLY A 89 -10.80 9.42 -14.93
C GLY A 89 -10.13 10.19 -13.79
N ARG A 90 -10.90 10.54 -12.76
CA ARG A 90 -10.38 11.23 -11.56
C ARG A 90 -9.44 10.32 -10.78
N TYR A 91 -9.82 9.06 -10.58
CA TYR A 91 -8.97 8.07 -9.90
C TYR A 91 -7.65 7.86 -10.66
N SER A 92 -7.72 7.63 -11.97
CA SER A 92 -6.56 7.38 -12.83
C SER A 92 -5.55 8.54 -12.78
N TRP A 93 -6.01 9.78 -12.80
CA TRP A 93 -5.14 10.94 -12.67
C TRP A 93 -4.38 10.96 -11.32
N TYR A 94 -5.09 10.80 -10.20
CA TYR A 94 -4.41 10.75 -8.89
C TYR A 94 -3.54 9.50 -8.72
N ASN A 95 -3.93 8.37 -9.31
CA ASN A 95 -3.16 7.14 -9.29
C ASN A 95 -1.83 7.31 -10.04
N LEU A 96 -1.84 7.97 -11.19
CA LEU A 96 -0.64 8.27 -11.97
C LEU A 96 0.29 9.24 -11.22
N ILE A 97 -0.25 10.38 -10.76
CA ILE A 97 0.53 11.39 -10.02
C ILE A 97 1.13 10.78 -8.75
N GLY A 98 0.32 10.04 -7.99
CA GLY A 98 0.77 9.38 -6.77
C GLY A 98 1.82 8.31 -7.05
N GLY A 99 1.70 7.58 -8.17
CA GLY A 99 2.69 6.60 -8.59
C GLY A 99 4.03 7.22 -8.94
N LEU A 100 4.01 8.29 -9.74
CA LEU A 100 5.22 9.03 -10.10
C LEU A 100 5.88 9.64 -8.86
N ALA A 101 5.12 10.34 -8.01
CA ALA A 101 5.64 10.92 -6.78
C ALA A 101 6.28 9.86 -5.87
N TRP A 102 5.61 8.72 -5.69
CA TRP A 102 6.11 7.62 -4.88
C TRP A 102 7.42 7.04 -5.44
N VAL A 103 7.46 6.69 -6.74
CA VAL A 103 8.66 6.13 -7.39
C VAL A 103 9.83 7.11 -7.29
N VAL A 104 9.61 8.39 -7.62
CA VAL A 104 10.63 9.44 -7.54
C VAL A 104 11.15 9.58 -6.10
N SER A 105 10.27 9.68 -5.11
CA SER A 105 10.68 9.79 -3.70
C SER A 105 11.57 8.63 -3.26
N PHE A 106 11.19 7.37 -3.57
CA PHE A 106 11.99 6.21 -3.19
C PHE A 106 13.31 6.10 -3.97
N LEU A 107 13.35 6.50 -5.24
CA LEU A 107 14.57 6.54 -6.03
C LEU A 107 15.58 7.54 -5.47
N PHE A 108 15.15 8.78 -5.19
CA PHE A 108 16.02 9.79 -4.61
C PHE A 108 16.46 9.41 -3.20
N LEU A 109 15.54 8.93 -2.36
CA LEU A 109 15.87 8.45 -1.02
C LEU A 109 16.92 7.34 -1.07
N GLY A 110 16.73 6.35 -1.93
CA GLY A 110 17.69 5.25 -2.13
C GLY A 110 19.05 5.74 -2.66
N TYR A 111 19.06 6.69 -3.60
CA TYR A 111 20.30 7.26 -4.14
C TYR A 111 21.11 8.03 -3.08
N PHE A 112 20.46 8.91 -2.32
CA PHE A 112 21.16 9.66 -1.27
C PHE A 112 21.59 8.76 -0.11
N PHE A 113 20.70 7.89 0.37
CA PHE A 113 20.99 6.95 1.45
C PHE A 113 22.11 5.99 1.06
N GLY A 114 22.07 5.44 -0.14
CA GLY A 114 23.11 4.55 -0.66
C GLY A 114 24.45 5.24 -0.91
N ASN A 115 24.51 6.57 -0.98
CA ASN A 115 25.75 7.32 -1.17
C ASN A 115 26.52 7.61 0.13
N ILE A 116 25.92 7.38 1.30
CA ILE A 116 26.56 7.60 2.60
C ILE A 116 27.71 6.59 2.80
N PRO A 117 28.95 7.02 3.15
CA PRO A 117 30.11 6.13 3.27
C PRO A 117 29.91 4.95 4.24
N ILE A 118 29.24 5.19 5.36
CA ILE A 118 28.91 4.16 6.35
C ILE A 118 27.98 3.10 5.75
N ILE A 119 27.04 3.50 4.91
CA ILE A 119 26.05 2.61 4.27
C ILE A 119 26.71 1.82 3.14
N LYS A 120 27.55 2.46 2.32
CA LYS A 120 28.34 1.77 1.28
C LYS A 120 29.23 0.69 1.87
N LYS A 121 29.95 1.00 2.96
CA LYS A 121 30.87 0.06 3.61
C LYS A 121 30.13 -1.13 4.24
N ASN A 122 28.89 -0.92 4.70
CA ASN A 122 28.09 -1.93 5.40
C ASN A 122 26.83 -2.32 4.62
N PHE A 123 26.87 -2.29 3.29
CA PHE A 123 25.68 -2.44 2.45
C PHE A 123 24.88 -3.70 2.76
N THR A 124 25.57 -4.85 2.91
CA THR A 124 24.94 -6.13 3.28
C THR A 124 24.20 -6.04 4.61
N LEU A 125 24.81 -5.44 5.63
CA LEU A 125 24.21 -5.31 6.97
C LEU A 125 22.97 -4.39 6.93
N VAL A 126 23.05 -3.29 6.17
CA VAL A 126 21.90 -2.38 5.96
C VAL A 126 20.75 -3.08 5.25
N VAL A 127 21.03 -3.87 4.21
CA VAL A 127 20.00 -4.66 3.51
C VAL A 127 19.33 -5.66 4.45
N PHE A 128 20.10 -6.40 5.25
CA PHE A 128 19.53 -7.31 6.25
C PHE A 128 18.69 -6.57 7.30
N ALA A 129 19.16 -5.41 7.77
CA ALA A 129 18.41 -4.58 8.71
C ALA A 129 17.05 -4.15 8.14
N ILE A 130 17.01 -3.70 6.88
CA ILE A 130 15.76 -3.32 6.19
C ILE A 130 14.81 -4.52 6.08
N ILE A 131 15.32 -5.71 5.70
CA ILE A 131 14.51 -6.92 5.58
C ILE A 131 13.88 -7.29 6.93
N ILE A 132 14.70 -7.34 8.00
CA ILE A 132 14.22 -7.66 9.34
C ILE A 132 13.17 -6.63 9.78
N PHE A 133 13.46 -5.33 9.63
CA PHE A 133 12.53 -4.27 10.01
C PHE A 133 11.21 -4.32 9.23
N SER A 134 11.23 -4.73 7.95
CA SER A 134 10.02 -4.86 7.15
C SER A 134 9.19 -6.10 7.49
N VAL A 135 9.82 -7.21 7.88
CA VAL A 135 9.14 -8.51 8.10
C VAL A 135 8.67 -8.67 9.54
N VAL A 136 9.42 -8.13 10.52
CA VAL A 136 9.11 -8.29 11.94
C VAL A 136 7.72 -7.76 12.32
N PRO A 137 7.28 -6.54 11.93
CA PRO A 137 5.97 -6.04 12.34
C PRO A 137 4.80 -6.89 11.83
N PRO A 138 4.75 -7.31 10.53
CA PRO A 138 3.75 -8.26 10.05
C PRO A 138 3.74 -9.60 10.80
N VAL A 139 4.92 -10.19 11.05
CA VAL A 139 5.04 -11.47 11.74
C VAL A 139 4.59 -11.37 13.20
N TRP A 140 5.02 -10.31 13.90
CA TRP A 140 4.63 -10.05 15.28
C TRP A 140 3.12 -9.82 15.41
N ALA A 141 2.53 -9.02 14.50
CA ALA A 141 1.09 -8.81 14.44
C ALA A 141 0.33 -10.13 14.17
N ALA A 142 0.84 -10.98 13.27
CA ALA A 142 0.24 -12.28 12.98
C ALA A 142 0.27 -13.22 14.20
N ILE A 143 1.39 -13.29 14.94
CA ILE A 143 1.52 -14.10 16.15
C ILE A 143 0.59 -13.58 17.26
N LYS A 144 0.57 -12.26 17.50
CA LYS A 144 -0.29 -11.65 18.53
C LYS A 144 -1.77 -11.89 18.21
N SER A 145 -2.18 -11.75 16.95
CA SER A 145 -3.57 -11.97 16.53
C SER A 145 -4.06 -13.41 16.73
N ARG A 146 -3.15 -14.41 16.78
CA ARG A 146 -3.50 -15.80 17.10
C ARG A 146 -3.77 -16.03 18.59
N LYS A 147 -3.17 -15.23 19.48
CA LYS A 147 -3.34 -15.36 20.94
C LYS A 147 -4.59 -14.64 21.48
N THR A 148 -5.20 -13.74 20.71
CA THR A 148 -6.36 -12.94 21.14
C THR A 148 -7.68 -13.36 20.46
N LYS A 149 -7.90 -14.67 20.24
CA LYS A 149 -9.27 -15.16 20.03
C LYS A 149 -9.99 -15.11 21.38
N LYS A 150 -10.66 -13.99 21.69
CA LYS A 150 -11.74 -14.02 22.69
C LYS A 150 -12.89 -14.85 22.09
N PRO A 151 -13.46 -15.84 22.82
CA PRO A 151 -14.66 -16.54 22.41
C PRO A 151 -15.80 -15.54 22.17
N ILE A 152 -16.61 -15.78 21.14
CA ILE A 152 -17.69 -14.87 20.69
C ILE A 152 -18.96 -15.03 21.56
N ASP A 153 -18.89 -15.78 22.66
CA ASP A 153 -20.06 -16.17 23.45
C ASP A 153 -20.49 -15.15 24.53
N GLU A 154 -19.74 -14.05 24.75
CA GLU A 154 -20.04 -13.06 25.80
C GLU A 154 -20.83 -11.81 25.35
N ILE A 155 -21.14 -11.63 24.06
CA ILE A 155 -21.86 -10.42 23.57
C ILE A 155 -23.39 -10.64 23.51
N LYS A 156 -23.88 -11.78 24.01
CA LYS A 156 -25.31 -12.06 24.17
C LYS A 156 -25.63 -12.41 25.62
N MET A 157 -25.61 -11.42 26.51
CA MET A 157 -26.39 -11.42 27.75
C MET A 157 -26.95 -10.03 28.00
#